data_AF-A0A1N6HA71-F1
#
_entry.id   AF-A0A1N6HA71-F1
#
_cell.length_a   1.000
_cell.length_b   1.000
_cell.length_c   1.000
_cell.angle_alpha   90.00
_cell.angle_beta   90.00
_cell.angle_gamma   90.00
#
_symmetry.space_group_name_H-M   'P 1'
#
loop_
_entity.id
_entity.type
_entity.pdbx_description
1 polymer ?
#
loop_
_entity_poly.entity_id
_entity_poly.type
_entity_poly.pdbx_seq_one_letter_code
_entity_poly.pdbx_strand_id
1 'polypeptide(L)' 'MEQDGHHALAEVFVTVEGLITFLDALEARHGVRDPRFEEVRKKLDAVADCVRGTIDAPAGPLARVSLR' A
#
# COMPACT_ATOMS: atom_id res chain seq x y z
N MET A 1 1.65 -18.83 9.02
CA MET A 1 2.67 -18.25 8.12
C MET A 1 2.05 -17.55 6.91
N GLU A 2 1.28 -18.21 6.03
CA GLU A 2 0.65 -17.50 4.89
C GLU A 2 -0.45 -16.50 5.33
N GLN A 3 -1.27 -16.85 6.32
CA GLN A 3 -2.27 -15.94 6.89
C GLN A 3 -1.66 -14.70 7.57
N ASP A 4 -0.50 -14.86 8.24
CA ASP A 4 0.19 -13.76 8.92
C ASP A 4 0.74 -12.75 7.88
N GLY A 5 1.22 -13.25 6.74
CA GLY A 5 1.70 -12.42 5.63
C GLY A 5 0.57 -11.66 4.93
N HIS A 6 -0.56 -12.32 4.64
CA HIS A 6 -1.74 -11.65 4.08
C HIS A 6 -2.32 -10.60 5.02
N HIS A 7 -2.33 -10.87 6.34
CA HIS A 7 -2.77 -9.90 7.34
C HIS A 7 -1.85 -8.67 7.38
N ALA A 8 -0.53 -8.87 7.42
CA ALA A 8 0.44 -7.78 7.40
C ALA A 8 0.33 -6.92 6.13
N LEU A 9 0.13 -7.54 4.95
CA LEU A 9 -0.08 -6.80 3.70
C LEU A 9 -1.36 -5.97 3.73
N ALA A 10 -2.45 -6.50 4.29
CA ALA A 10 -3.69 -5.76 4.44
C ALA A 10 -3.53 -4.56 5.40
N GLU A 11 -2.79 -4.72 6.51
CA GLU A 11 -2.49 -3.61 7.42
C GLU A 11 -1.65 -2.51 6.74
N VAL A 12 -0.65 -2.89 5.94
CA VAL A 12 0.14 -1.93 5.16
C VAL A 12 -0.75 -1.18 4.17
N PHE A 13 -1.63 -1.88 3.45
CA PHE A 13 -2.55 -1.24 2.51
C PHE A 13 -3.44 -0.20 3.20
N VAL A 14 -4.08 -0.57 4.32
CA VAL A 14 -4.92 0.35 5.11
C VAL A 14 -4.12 1.55 5.63
N THR A 15 -2.88 1.32 6.06
CA THR A 15 -2.00 2.39 6.55
C THR A 15 -1.66 3.39 5.45
N VAL A 16 -1.35 2.91 4.25
CA VAL A 16 -1.04 3.76 3.08
C VAL A 16 -2.23 4.62 2.68
N GLU A 17 -3.42 4.04 2.58
CA GLU A 17 -4.67 4.76 2.31
C GLU A 17 -4.97 5.84 3.38
N GLY A 18 -4.70 5.51 4.65
CA GLY A 18 -4.82 6.45 5.76
C GLY A 18 -3.86 7.65 5.64
N LEU A 19 -2.62 7.42 5.18
CA LEU A 19 -1.66 8.49 4.94
C LEU A 19 -2.07 9.41 3.78
N ILE A 20 -2.60 8.85 2.70
CA ILE A 20 -3.14 9.65 1.57
C ILE A 20 -4.26 10.56 2.07
N THR A 21 -5.22 9.99 2.81
CA THR A 21 -6.33 10.74 3.40
C THR A 21 -5.86 11.84 4.35
N PHE A 22 -4.81 11.56 5.15
CA PHE A 22 -4.23 12.56 6.06
C PHE A 22 -3.62 13.75 5.30
N LEU A 23 -2.90 13.49 4.20
CA LEU A 23 -2.34 14.56 3.36
C LEU A 23 -3.44 15.42 2.74
N ASP A 24 -4.52 14.80 2.25
CA ASP A 24 -5.68 15.51 1.70
C ASP A 24 -6.34 16.40 2.76
N ALA A 25 -6.51 15.88 3.98
CA ALA A 25 -7.07 16.64 5.09
C ALA A 25 -6.17 17.82 5.51
N LEU A 26 -4.85 17.63 5.46
CA LEU A 26 -3.88 18.69 5.78
C LEU A 26 -3.94 19.82 4.75
N GLU A 27 -3.95 19.50 3.46
CA GLU A 27 -4.10 20.49 2.38
C GLU A 27 -5.44 21.22 2.46
N ALA A 28 -6.53 20.49 2.68
CA ALA A 28 -7.86 21.08 2.83
C ALA A 28 -7.94 22.03 4.04
N ARG A 29 -7.37 21.63 5.19
CA ARG A 29 -7.37 22.44 6.41
C ARG A 29 -6.57 23.74 6.27
N HIS A 30 -5.46 23.69 5.53
CA HIS A 30 -4.59 24.85 5.35
C HIS A 30 -4.94 25.66 4.09
N GLY A 31 -5.82 25.17 3.22
CA GLY A 31 -6.17 25.83 1.96
C GLY A 31 -4.98 25.96 1.01
N VAL A 32 -3.99 25.08 1.15
CA VAL A 32 -2.77 25.07 0.35
C VAL A 32 -2.66 23.78 -0.43
N ARG A 33 -2.06 23.85 -1.61
CA ARG A 33 -1.55 22.67 -2.32
C ARG A 33 -0.04 22.70 -2.29
N ASP A 34 0.57 21.65 -1.72
CA ASP A 34 2.01 21.52 -1.67
C ASP A 34 2.47 20.47 -2.69
N PRO A 35 3.32 20.82 -3.67
CA PRO A 35 3.81 19.87 -4.67
C PRO A 35 4.56 18.69 -4.04
N ARG A 36 5.10 18.84 -2.83
CA ARG A 36 5.73 17.74 -2.09
C ARG A 36 4.70 16.71 -1.63
N PHE A 37 3.47 17.13 -1.27
CA PHE A 37 2.40 16.20 -0.92
C PHE A 37 1.88 15.45 -2.14
N GLU A 38 1.87 16.08 -3.32
CA GLU A 38 1.61 15.38 -4.57
C GLU A 38 2.66 14.30 -4.86
N GLU A 39 3.95 14.61 -4.68
CA GLU A 39 5.02 13.61 -4.85
C GLU A 39 4.90 12.46 -3.85
N VAL A 40 4.56 12.75 -2.59
CA VAL A 40 4.34 11.73 -1.56
C VAL A 40 3.13 10.85 -1.91
N ARG A 41 2.00 11.42 -2.34
CA ARG A 41 0.84 10.65 -2.80
C ARG A 41 1.19 9.69 -3.93
N LYS A 42 1.92 10.15 -4.96
CA LYS A 42 2.36 9.27 -6.06
C LYS A 42 3.20 8.09 -5.58
N LYS A 43 4.06 8.30 -4.57
CA LYS A 43 4.85 7.22 -3.97
C LYS A 43 3.98 6.27 -3.14
N LEU A 44 3.02 6.81 -2.38
CA LEU A 44 2.07 6.02 -1.61
C LEU A 44 1.16 5.18 -2.53
N ASP A 45 0.65 5.74 -3.61
CA ASP A 45 -0.12 5.01 -4.63
C ASP A 45 0.67 3.83 -5.21
N ALA A 46 1.95 4.07 -5.56
CA ALA A 46 2.83 3.00 -6.05
C ALA A 46 3.03 1.86 -5.02
N VAL A 47 3.07 2.19 -3.72
CA VAL A 47 3.13 1.18 -2.65
C VAL A 47 1.79 0.45 -2.52
N ALA A 48 0.67 1.16 -2.55
CA ALA A 48 -0.67 0.56 -2.50
C ALA A 48 -0.90 -0.42 -3.67
N ASP A 49 -0.47 -0.04 -4.87
CA ASP A 49 -0.52 -0.90 -6.07
C ASP A 49 0.34 -2.17 -5.91
N CYS A 50 1.56 -2.04 -5.39
CA CYS A 50 2.45 -3.17 -5.15
C CYS A 50 1.86 -4.14 -4.12
N VAL A 51 1.35 -3.62 -3.01
CA VAL A 51 0.76 -4.41 -1.93
C VAL A 51 -0.51 -5.10 -2.39
N ARG A 52 -1.39 -4.38 -3.08
CA ARG A 52 -2.62 -4.92 -3.69
C ARG A 52 -2.31 -6.02 -4.70
N GLY A 53 -1.35 -5.80 -5.59
CA GLY A 53 -0.91 -6.83 -6.54
C GLY A 53 -0.37 -8.09 -5.86
N THR A 54 0.19 -7.97 -4.66
CA THR A 54 0.66 -9.10 -3.85
C THR A 54 -0.50 -9.82 -3.13
N ILE A 55 -1.49 -9.07 -2.65
CA ILE A 55 -2.70 -9.62 -2.02
C ILE A 55 -3.57 -10.37 -3.05
N ASP A 56 -3.73 -9.80 -4.24
CA ASP A 56 -4.56 -10.30 -5.34
C ASP A 56 -3.86 -11.37 -6.18
N ALA A 57 -2.55 -11.56 -6.00
CA ALA A 57 -1.82 -12.62 -6.68
C ALA A 57 -2.47 -13.97 -6.33
N PRO A 58 -2.95 -14.75 -7.31
CA PRO A 58 -3.45 -16.08 -7.02
C PRO A 58 -2.33 -16.86 -6.33
N ALA A 59 -2.67 -17.63 -5.30
CA ALA A 59 -1.78 -18.61 -4.69
C ALA A 59 -1.40 -19.67 -5.76
N GLY A 60 -0.48 -19.29 -6.65
CA GLY A 60 0.00 -20.05 -7.79
C GLY A 60 1.34 -20.72 -7.47
N PRO A 61 1.75 -21.70 -8.27
CA PRO A 61 2.46 -22.93 -7.86
C PRO A 61 3.92 -22.79 -7.40
N LEU A 62 4.38 -21.60 -7.06
CA LEU A 62 5.75 -21.33 -6.63
C LEU A 62 6.08 -21.91 -5.24
N ALA A 63 5.08 -22.36 -4.47
CA ALA A 63 5.29 -23.15 -3.25
C ALA A 63 5.88 -24.57 -3.51
N ARG A 64 5.99 -25.03 -4.77
CA ARG A 64 6.58 -26.35 -5.10
C ARG A 64 8.05 -26.30 -5.52
N VAL A 65 8.65 -25.12 -5.65
CA VAL A 65 10.04 -24.96 -6.11
C VAL A 65 10.92 -24.40 -4.98
N SER A 66 11.05 -25.16 -3.89
CA SER A 66 12.19 -25.09 -2.95
C SER A 66 12.10 -26.24 -1.93
N LEU A 67 12.16 -27.48 -2.41
CA LEU A 67 12.52 -28.65 -1.61
C LEU A 67 13.20 -29.68 -2.53
N ARG A 68 14.43 -29.35 -2.92
CA ARG A 68 15.46 -30.30 -3.34
C ARG A 68 16.79 -29.84 -2.76
#